data_AF-A0A5E4KFL5-F1
#
_entry.id   AF-A0A5E4KFL5-F1
#
_cell.length_a   1.000
_cell.length_b   1.000
_cell.length_c   1.000
_cell.angle_alpha   90.00
_cell.angle_beta   90.00
_cell.angle_gamma   90.00
#
_symmetry.space_group_name_H-M   'P 1'
#
loop_
_entity.id
_entity.type
_entity.pdbx_description
1 polymer ?
#
loop_
_entity_poly.entity_id
_entity_poly.type
_entity_poly.pdbx_seq_one_letter_code
_entity_poly.pdbx_strand_id
1 'polypeptide(L)'
;MLQELDEATKPIQREWIIFMLERVGHNHLPKLLDYYEGIGWISESVARKLLELAKEEKRYRGPAWTLSAQEHGESLIFIERISGKHIENTFHSRQRGKATPDPVDVEKKDEHGEGDLEGNIKEKVKMIQIIERKDVTIKNLEKELEKKDISIRELGEKIRELEQQLDETGKEIKKSMIFRGILQENMKLAKARHRVHEGNGINM
;
A
#
# COMPACT_ATOMS: atom_id res chain seq x y z
N MET A 1 -7.24 -22.22 4.75
CA MET A 1 -8.25 -21.36 5.39
C MET A 1 -8.70 -22.03 6.67
N LEU A 2 -8.59 -21.35 7.81
CA LEU A 2 -8.99 -21.89 9.10
C LEU A 2 -10.49 -21.66 9.33
N GLN A 3 -11.27 -22.73 9.33
CA GLN A 3 -12.73 -22.69 9.42
C GLN A 3 -13.24 -22.89 10.85
N GLU A 4 -12.54 -23.69 11.65
CA GLU A 4 -12.92 -23.98 13.04
C GLU A 4 -11.68 -24.06 13.93
N LEU A 5 -11.88 -23.71 15.21
CA LEU A 5 -10.89 -23.86 16.27
C LEU A 5 -11.30 -25.07 17.11
N ASP A 6 -10.44 -26.09 17.13
CA ASP A 6 -10.62 -27.30 17.92
C ASP A 6 -10.00 -27.14 19.32
N GLU A 7 -10.59 -27.77 20.33
CA GLU A 7 -10.10 -27.75 21.71
C GLU A 7 -8.71 -28.41 21.83
N ALA A 8 -8.38 -29.37 20.96
CA ALA A 8 -7.07 -30.03 20.94
C ALA A 8 -5.92 -29.06 20.62
N THR A 9 -6.20 -27.97 19.89
CA THR A 9 -5.20 -26.97 19.47
C THR A 9 -5.24 -25.68 20.31
N LYS A 10 -6.08 -25.63 21.34
CA LYS A 10 -6.21 -24.51 22.29
C LYS A 10 -4.88 -23.94 22.82
N PRO A 11 -3.85 -24.74 23.19
CA PRO A 11 -2.57 -24.18 23.63
C PRO A 11 -1.86 -23.40 22.51
N ILE A 12 -1.95 -23.86 21.26
CA ILE A 12 -1.35 -23.20 20.09
C ILE A 12 -2.12 -21.92 19.75
N GLN A 13 -3.45 -21.95 19.89
CA GLN A 13 -4.30 -20.77 19.71
C GLN A 13 -3.95 -19.66 20.73
N ARG A 14 -3.75 -20.04 22.00
CA ARG A 14 -3.31 -19.10 23.05
C ARG A 14 -1.91 -18.54 22.77
N GLU A 15 -0.96 -19.39 22.36
CA GLU A 15 0.38 -18.93 21.97
C GLU A 15 0.34 -17.94 20.82
N TRP A 16 -0.51 -18.20 19.81
CA TRP A 16 -0.71 -17.30 18.69
C TRP A 16 -1.35 -15.97 19.11
N ILE A 17 -2.32 -16.00 20.02
CA ILE A 17 -2.95 -14.78 20.55
C ILE A 17 -1.96 -13.95 21.36
N ILE A 18 -1.18 -14.57 22.25
CA ILE A 18 -0.12 -13.88 23.00
C ILE A 18 0.88 -13.26 22.02
N PHE A 19 1.28 -13.99 20.99
CA PHE A 19 2.18 -13.49 19.94
C PHE A 19 1.65 -12.21 19.26
N MET A 20 0.36 -12.19 18.91
CA MET A 20 -0.28 -11.03 18.28
C MET A 20 -0.43 -9.87 19.28
N LEU A 21 -0.83 -10.17 20.52
CA LEU A 21 -1.03 -9.19 21.59
C LEU A 21 0.26 -8.50 22.00
N GLU A 22 1.37 -9.24 22.11
CA GLU A 22 2.70 -8.68 22.41
C GLU A 22 3.20 -7.69 21.34
N ARG A 23 2.60 -7.64 20.15
CA ARG A 23 3.04 -6.78 19.04
C ARG A 23 2.05 -5.65 18.76
N VAL A 24 0.78 -6.02 18.61
CA VAL A 24 -0.29 -5.15 18.12
C VAL A 24 -1.18 -4.65 19.26
N GLY A 25 -1.21 -5.39 20.38
CA GLY A 25 -2.02 -5.04 21.56
C GLY A 25 -3.53 -5.21 21.35
N HIS A 26 -4.28 -5.05 22.44
CA HIS A 26 -5.75 -5.25 22.44
C HIS A 26 -6.49 -4.19 21.62
N ASN A 27 -5.91 -3.00 21.53
CA ASN A 27 -6.44 -1.85 20.80
C ASN A 27 -6.53 -2.08 19.29
N HIS A 28 -5.63 -2.88 18.73
CA HIS A 28 -5.52 -3.06 17.29
C HIS A 28 -5.78 -4.50 16.82
N LEU A 29 -5.93 -5.46 17.76
CA LEU A 29 -6.23 -6.85 17.45
C LEU A 29 -7.51 -7.04 16.60
N PRO A 30 -8.66 -6.36 16.86
CA PRO A 30 -9.85 -6.53 16.02
C PRO A 30 -9.59 -6.19 14.55
N LYS A 31 -8.93 -5.04 14.31
CA LYS A 31 -8.60 -4.58 12.96
C LYS A 31 -7.62 -5.51 12.24
N LEU A 32 -6.71 -6.15 12.98
CA LEU A 32 -5.80 -7.16 12.43
C LEU A 32 -6.55 -8.44 12.03
N LEU A 33 -7.52 -8.88 12.82
CA LEU A 33 -8.34 -10.06 12.51
C LEU A 33 -9.28 -9.79 11.33
N ASP A 34 -9.87 -8.60 11.24
CA ASP A 34 -10.67 -8.19 10.06
C ASP A 34 -9.83 -8.25 8.77
N TYR A 35 -8.55 -7.87 8.85
CA TYR A 35 -7.62 -8.00 7.73
C TYR A 35 -7.38 -9.46 7.35
N TYR A 36 -7.19 -10.36 8.32
CA TYR A 36 -7.01 -11.79 8.09
C TYR A 36 -8.27 -12.48 7.54
N GLU A 37 -9.45 -12.01 7.93
CA GLU A 37 -10.72 -12.41 7.35
C GLU A 37 -10.84 -11.93 5.89
N GLY A 38 -10.53 -10.66 5.63
CA GLY A 38 -10.63 -10.06 4.30
C GLY A 38 -9.72 -10.71 3.25
N ILE A 39 -8.56 -11.25 3.66
CA ILE A 39 -7.66 -12.03 2.78
C ILE A 39 -7.97 -13.54 2.76
N GLY A 40 -8.97 -14.00 3.53
CA GLY A 40 -9.43 -15.39 3.56
C GLY A 40 -8.52 -16.36 4.32
N TRP A 41 -7.68 -15.88 5.23
CA TRP A 41 -6.81 -16.74 6.06
C TRP A 41 -7.59 -17.39 7.19
N ILE A 42 -8.46 -16.62 7.83
CA ILE A 42 -9.38 -17.06 8.88
C ILE A 42 -10.83 -16.78 8.48
N SER A 43 -11.75 -17.50 9.10
CA SER A 43 -13.18 -17.23 9.02
C SER A 43 -13.63 -16.28 10.14
N GLU A 44 -14.78 -15.63 9.93
CA GLU A 44 -15.41 -14.72 10.91
C GLU A 44 -15.65 -15.40 12.27
N SER A 45 -16.02 -16.69 12.25
CA SER A 45 -16.24 -17.49 13.47
C SER A 45 -14.95 -17.69 14.27
N VAL A 46 -13.82 -17.89 13.58
CA VAL A 46 -12.49 -18.00 14.17
C VAL A 46 -12.03 -16.66 14.72
N ALA A 47 -12.25 -15.57 13.99
CA ALA A 47 -11.92 -14.21 14.45
C ALA A 47 -12.65 -13.87 15.77
N ARG A 48 -13.95 -14.18 15.87
CA ARG A 48 -14.74 -13.96 17.09
C ARG A 48 -14.21 -14.76 18.29
N LYS A 49 -13.93 -16.06 18.09
CA LYS A 49 -13.36 -16.92 19.14
C LYS A 49 -11.98 -16.44 19.59
N LEU A 50 -11.14 -15.97 18.67
CA LEU A 50 -9.82 -15.40 18.99
C LEU A 50 -9.95 -14.11 19.81
N LEU A 51 -10.93 -13.25 19.51
CA LEU A 51 -11.21 -12.07 20.33
C LEU A 51 -11.69 -12.41 21.74
N GLU A 52 -12.47 -13.48 21.90
CA GLU A 52 -12.86 -13.98 23.22
C GLU A 52 -11.65 -14.49 24.00
N LEU A 53 -10.79 -15.30 23.37
CA LEU A 53 -9.54 -15.76 23.97
C LEU A 53 -8.61 -14.60 24.35
N ALA A 54 -8.55 -13.54 23.55
CA ALA A 54 -7.75 -12.36 23.86
C ALA A 54 -8.24 -11.63 25.11
N LYS A 55 -9.55 -11.61 25.39
CA LYS A 55 -10.09 -10.98 26.61
C LYS A 55 -9.69 -11.69 27.90
N GLU A 56 -9.37 -12.98 27.83
CA GLU A 56 -8.89 -13.77 28.98
C GLU A 56 -7.42 -13.48 29.31
N GLU A 57 -6.68 -12.86 28.38
CA GLU A 57 -5.24 -12.64 28.51
C GLU A 57 -4.92 -11.27 29.11
N LYS A 58 -3.68 -11.09 29.57
CA LYS A 58 -3.20 -9.80 30.10
C LYS A 58 -3.40 -8.69 29.08
N ARG A 59 -3.86 -7.53 29.53
CA ARG A 59 -4.05 -6.39 28.65
C ARG A 59 -2.70 -5.85 28.18
N TYR A 60 -2.50 -5.84 26.87
CA TYR A 60 -1.33 -5.28 26.19
C TYR A 60 -1.73 -4.02 25.42
N ARG A 61 -0.90 -2.98 25.53
CA ARG A 61 -0.98 -1.80 24.68
C ARG A 61 0.11 -1.88 23.61
N GLY A 62 -0.31 -2.09 22.36
CA GLY A 62 0.61 -2.20 21.24
C GLY A 62 0.97 -0.83 20.66
N PRO A 63 2.23 -0.60 20.27
CA PRO A 63 2.67 0.66 19.67
C PRO A 63 2.27 0.81 18.20
N ALA A 64 1.88 -0.29 17.54
CA ALA A 64 1.59 -0.33 16.11
C ALA A 64 0.27 -1.04 15.82
N TRP A 65 -0.42 -0.58 14.77
CA TRP A 65 -1.72 -1.13 14.38
C TRP A 65 -1.63 -2.38 13.48
N THR A 66 -0.43 -2.78 13.05
CA THR A 66 -0.18 -3.96 12.20
C THR A 66 1.04 -4.75 12.67
N LEU A 67 1.11 -5.99 12.22
CA LEU A 67 2.33 -6.78 12.20
C LEU A 67 3.21 -6.38 11.01
N SER A 68 4.52 -6.62 11.10
CA SER A 68 5.44 -6.55 9.96
C SER A 68 5.25 -7.75 9.02
N ALA A 69 5.78 -7.67 7.80
CA ALA A 69 5.68 -8.75 6.82
C ALA A 69 6.23 -10.09 7.35
N GLN A 70 7.32 -10.05 8.14
CA GLN A 70 7.90 -11.24 8.77
C GLN A 70 6.95 -11.84 9.82
N GLU A 71 6.34 -10.99 10.65
CA GLU A 71 5.42 -11.41 11.73
C GLU A 71 4.07 -11.92 11.19
N HIS A 72 3.63 -11.42 10.03
CA HIS A 72 2.53 -12.01 9.28
C HIS A 72 2.87 -13.42 8.78
N GLY A 73 4.11 -13.65 8.34
CA GLY A 73 4.61 -14.99 8.00
C GLY A 73 4.61 -15.94 9.20
N GLU A 74 5.04 -15.46 10.37
CA GLU A 74 4.99 -16.25 11.61
C GLU A 74 3.54 -16.56 12.03
N SER A 75 2.61 -15.61 11.89
CA SER A 75 1.18 -15.83 12.12
C SER A 75 0.60 -16.92 11.22
N LEU A 76 1.05 -16.98 9.97
CA LEU A 76 0.59 -17.99 9.01
C LEU A 76 1.02 -19.40 9.42
N ILE A 77 2.21 -19.55 10.01
CA ILE A 77 2.69 -20.84 10.54
C ILE A 77 1.78 -21.32 11.68
N PHE A 78 1.33 -20.42 12.57
CA PHE A 78 0.36 -20.78 13.61
C PHE A 78 -0.97 -21.25 13.02
N ILE A 79 -1.48 -20.55 12.00
CA ILE A 79 -2.73 -20.93 11.31
C ILE A 79 -2.60 -22.32 10.68
N GLU A 80 -1.50 -22.59 9.98
CA GLU A 80 -1.24 -23.89 9.35
C GLU A 80 -1.08 -25.01 10.39
N ARG A 81 -0.46 -24.72 11.54
CA ARG A 81 -0.30 -25.66 12.66
C ARG A 81 -1.63 -26.02 13.30
N ILE A 82 -2.52 -25.03 13.49
CA ILE A 82 -3.89 -25.26 13.98
C ILE A 82 -4.69 -26.07 12.95
N SER A 83 -4.43 -25.85 11.66
CA SER A 83 -5.04 -26.62 10.56
C SER A 83 -4.48 -28.05 10.41
N GLY A 84 -3.51 -28.47 11.24
CA GLY A 84 -2.96 -29.83 11.24
C GLY A 84 -1.92 -30.12 10.15
N LYS A 85 -1.41 -29.09 9.45
CA LYS A 85 -0.33 -29.27 8.46
C LYS A 85 1.02 -29.29 9.19
N HIS A 86 1.77 -30.36 8.98
CA HIS A 86 3.05 -30.56 9.67
C HIS A 86 4.13 -29.65 9.06
N ILE A 87 4.36 -28.49 9.67
CA ILE A 87 5.45 -27.58 9.30
C ILE A 87 6.63 -27.82 10.26
N GLU A 88 7.82 -28.06 9.72
CA GLU A 88 9.06 -28.13 10.50
C GLU A 88 9.36 -26.78 11.16
N ASN A 89 9.70 -26.81 12.45
CA ASN A 89 10.00 -25.65 13.30
C ASN A 89 11.31 -24.95 12.87
N THR A 90 11.34 -24.25 11.73
CA THR A 90 12.60 -23.71 11.23
C THR A 90 12.85 -22.24 11.59
N PHE A 91 11.87 -21.49 12.10
CA PHE A 91 12.15 -20.10 12.52
C PHE A 91 11.37 -19.73 13.79
N HIS A 92 12.09 -19.64 14.91
CA HIS A 92 11.64 -18.97 16.13
C HIS A 92 12.63 -17.85 16.40
N SER A 93 12.43 -16.67 15.80
CA SER A 93 13.05 -15.49 16.37
C SER A 93 12.24 -15.15 17.61
N ARG A 94 12.71 -15.57 18.78
CA ARG A 94 12.08 -15.32 20.09
C ARG A 94 12.27 -13.86 20.50
N GLN A 95 11.99 -12.92 19.60
CA GLN A 95 11.96 -11.51 19.92
C GLN A 95 10.65 -11.25 20.65
N ARG A 96 10.75 -10.90 21.95
CA ARG A 96 9.61 -10.41 22.72
C ARG A 96 9.00 -9.23 21.99
N GLY A 97 7.68 -9.24 21.85
CA GLY A 97 7.00 -8.16 21.17
C GLY A 97 7.18 -6.81 21.89
N LYS A 98 6.90 -5.73 21.16
CA LYS A 98 7.15 -4.34 21.60
C LYS A 98 6.01 -3.76 22.46
N ALA A 99 4.92 -4.50 22.66
CA ALA A 99 3.78 -4.07 23.46
C ALA A 99 4.09 -4.17 24.95
N THR A 100 3.79 -3.11 25.68
CA THR A 100 3.90 -3.10 27.14
C THR A 100 2.64 -3.71 27.76
N PRO A 101 2.76 -4.66 28.70
CA PRO A 101 1.64 -5.08 29.54
C PRO A 101 1.13 -3.87 30.33
N ASP A 102 -0.18 -3.67 30.40
CA ASP A 102 -0.76 -2.70 31.32
C ASP A 102 -0.40 -3.12 32.76
N PRO A 103 0.03 -2.19 33.63
CA PRO A 103 0.20 -2.48 35.05
C PRO A 103 -1.14 -2.98 35.60
N VAL A 104 -1.13 -4.14 36.26
CA VAL A 104 -2.35 -4.73 36.83
C VAL A 104 -2.89 -3.79 37.91
N ASP A 105 -4.17 -3.46 37.84
CA ASP A 105 -4.88 -2.70 38.88
C ASP A 105 -4.87 -3.49 40.20
N VAL A 106 -3.88 -3.23 41.06
CA VAL A 106 -3.99 -3.45 42.50
C VAL A 106 -4.64 -2.20 43.07
N GLU A 107 -5.75 -2.39 43.78
CA GLU A 107 -6.47 -1.34 44.48
C GLU A 107 -5.53 -0.39 45.25
N LYS A 108 -5.79 0.91 45.08
CA LYS A 108 -5.03 2.08 45.56
C LYS A 108 -4.17 1.85 46.82
N LYS A 109 -2.88 2.14 46.69
CA LYS A 109 -2.19 3.04 47.61
C LYS A 109 -1.41 4.07 46.83
N ASP A 110 -1.74 5.33 47.10
CA ASP A 110 -0.91 6.48 46.82
C ASP A 110 0.41 6.30 47.58
N GLU A 111 1.44 5.79 46.90
CA GLU A 111 2.81 5.87 47.37
C GLU A 111 3.61 6.55 46.25
N HIS A 112 3.81 7.86 46.44
CA HIS A 112 4.83 8.62 45.75
C HIS A 112 6.20 7.99 46.07
N GLY A 113 6.62 7.04 45.24
CA GLY A 113 8.02 6.66 45.12
C GLY A 113 8.71 7.68 44.24
N GLU A 114 9.53 8.56 44.82
CA GLU A 114 10.52 9.38 44.12
C GLU A 114 11.52 8.47 43.38
N GLY A 115 11.11 7.97 42.22
CA GLY A 115 11.94 7.22 41.29
C GLY A 115 12.53 8.14 40.23
N ASP A 116 13.76 8.58 40.47
CA ASP A 116 14.73 9.14 39.51
C ASP A 116 14.15 10.06 38.42
N LEU A 117 13.62 11.22 38.85
CA LEU A 117 13.17 12.32 37.99
C LEU A 117 14.21 12.68 36.92
N GLU A 118 15.51 12.59 37.26
CA GLU A 118 16.61 12.97 36.37
C GLU A 118 16.79 12.01 35.18
N GLY A 119 16.57 10.71 35.39
CA GLY A 119 16.59 9.71 34.32
C GLY A 119 15.42 9.90 33.35
N ASN A 120 14.23 10.15 33.88
CA ASN A 120 13.02 10.40 33.10
C ASN A 120 13.11 11.72 32.30
N ILE A 121 13.72 12.77 32.87
CA ILE A 121 14.00 14.03 32.15
C ILE A 121 15.00 13.80 31.02
N LYS A 122 16.10 13.06 31.24
CA LYS A 122 17.10 12.75 30.20
C LYS A 122 16.49 11.95 29.05
N GLU A 123 15.63 10.98 29.35
CA GLU A 123 14.89 10.20 28.34
C GLU A 123 13.94 11.08 27.51
N LYS A 124 13.18 11.96 28.17
CA LYS A 124 12.31 12.95 27.51
C LYS A 124 13.10 13.92 26.62
N VAL A 125 14.24 14.41 27.07
CA VAL A 125 15.12 15.31 26.30
C VAL A 125 15.67 14.59 25.06
N LYS A 126 16.10 13.33 25.19
CA LYS A 126 16.53 12.52 24.04
C LYS A 126 15.39 12.34 23.03
N MET A 127 14.17 12.09 23.49
CA MET A 127 13.00 11.99 22.62
C MET A 127 12.72 13.31 21.89
N ILE A 128 12.77 14.45 22.58
CA ILE A 128 12.59 15.78 21.97
C ILE A 128 13.61 16.01 20.86
N GLN A 129 14.88 15.71 21.10
CA GLN A 129 15.93 15.84 20.07
C GLN A 129 15.69 14.92 18.86
N ILE A 130 15.15 13.72 19.07
CA ILE A 130 14.79 12.81 17.97
C ILE A 130 13.62 13.39 17.17
N ILE A 131 12.61 13.94 17.85
CA ILE A 131 11.44 14.57 17.22
C ILE A 131 11.90 15.75 16.37
N GLU A 132 12.71 16.66 16.92
CA GLU A 132 13.24 17.81 16.18
C GLU A 132 14.02 17.40 14.92
N ARG A 133 14.87 16.37 15.01
CA ARG A 133 15.59 15.83 13.85
C ARG A 133 14.65 15.25 12.79
N LYS A 134 13.60 14.55 13.23
CA LYS A 134 12.57 14.01 12.33
C LYS A 134 11.78 15.14 11.67
N ASP A 135 11.42 16.19 12.39
CA ASP A 135 10.71 17.35 11.85
C ASP A 135 11.51 18.06 10.75
N VAL A 136 12.83 18.21 10.93
CA VAL A 136 13.71 18.76 9.88
C VAL A 136 13.73 17.86 8.64
N THR A 137 13.77 16.54 8.84
CA THR A 137 13.76 15.57 7.74
C THR A 137 12.43 15.60 7.01
N ILE A 138 11.31 15.64 7.72
CA ILE A 138 9.96 15.77 7.15
C ILE A 138 9.87 17.04 6.32
N LYS A 139 10.28 18.20 6.87
CA LYS A 139 10.27 19.47 6.12
C LYS A 139 11.12 19.42 4.85
N ASN A 140 12.28 18.77 4.88
CA ASN A 140 13.11 18.60 3.69
C ASN A 140 12.43 17.72 2.64
N LEU A 141 11.81 16.61 3.07
CA LEU A 141 11.07 15.71 2.18
C LEU A 141 9.83 16.39 1.59
N GLU A 142 9.09 17.17 2.38
CA GLU A 142 7.95 17.97 1.92
C GLU A 142 8.38 18.96 0.83
N LYS A 143 9.50 19.64 1.03
CA LYS A 143 10.06 20.56 0.03
C LYS A 143 10.51 19.84 -1.25
N GLU A 144 11.08 18.65 -1.14
CA GLU A 144 11.42 17.84 -2.32
C GLU A 144 10.17 17.35 -3.07
N LEU A 145 9.13 16.97 -2.33
CA LEU A 145 7.85 16.55 -2.90
C LEU A 145 7.21 17.72 -3.66
N GLU A 146 7.18 18.92 -3.09
CA GLU A 146 6.66 20.12 -3.74
C GLU A 146 7.40 20.44 -5.06
N LYS A 147 8.73 20.31 -5.07
CA LYS A 147 9.52 20.47 -6.30
C LYS A 147 9.14 19.44 -7.36
N LYS A 148 8.97 18.17 -6.97
CA LYS A 148 8.57 17.11 -7.89
C LYS A 148 7.17 17.34 -8.45
N ASP A 149 6.23 17.83 -7.63
CA ASP A 149 4.88 18.17 -8.08
C ASP A 149 4.88 19.29 -9.12
N ILE A 150 5.76 20.29 -8.97
CA ILE A 150 5.97 21.34 -9.98
C ILE A 150 6.49 20.72 -11.28
N SER A 151 7.54 19.88 -11.21
CA SER A 151 8.09 19.24 -12.41
C SER A 151 7.10 18.32 -13.11
N ILE A 152 6.27 17.57 -12.36
CA ILE A 152 5.21 16.74 -12.92
C ILE A 152 4.20 17.60 -13.70
N ARG A 153 3.83 18.76 -13.15
CA ARG A 153 2.91 19.70 -13.78
C ARG A 153 3.48 20.26 -15.09
N GLU A 154 4.74 20.70 -15.07
CA GLU A 154 5.45 21.21 -16.25
C GLU A 154 5.56 20.14 -17.35
N LEU A 155 5.91 18.90 -16.98
CA LEU A 155 5.95 17.79 -17.93
C LEU A 155 4.56 17.48 -18.51
N GLY A 156 3.50 17.56 -17.69
CA GLY A 156 2.12 17.40 -18.14
C GLY A 156 1.66 18.49 -19.11
N GLU A 157 2.13 19.73 -18.94
CA GLU A 157 1.92 20.79 -19.94
C GLU A 157 2.68 20.50 -21.23
N LYS A 158 3.92 20.03 -21.15
CA LYS A 158 4.71 19.70 -22.34
C LYS A 158 4.11 18.55 -23.14
N ILE A 159 3.57 17.53 -22.47
CA ILE A 159 2.88 16.42 -23.13
C ILE A 159 1.66 16.95 -23.89
N ARG A 160 0.82 17.78 -23.25
CA ARG A 160 -0.36 18.38 -23.91
C ARG A 160 0.01 19.21 -25.14
N GLU A 161 1.09 19.98 -25.06
CA GLU A 161 1.59 20.75 -26.20
C GLU A 161 2.04 19.84 -27.35
N LEU A 162 2.78 18.77 -27.06
CA LEU A 162 3.23 17.81 -28.08
C LEU A 162 2.06 17.04 -28.72
N GLU A 163 1.05 16.67 -27.92
CA GLU A 163 -0.18 16.04 -28.43
C GLU A 163 -0.93 16.97 -29.40
N GLN A 164 -1.03 18.26 -29.08
CA GLN A 164 -1.63 19.25 -29.97
C GLN A 164 -0.85 19.39 -31.28
N GLN A 165 0.49 19.48 -31.21
CA GLN A 165 1.34 19.54 -32.40
C GLN A 165 1.18 18.29 -33.27
N LEU A 166 1.03 17.11 -32.67
CA LEU A 166 0.80 15.87 -33.40
C LEU A 166 -0.56 15.86 -34.12
N ASP A 167 -1.61 16.37 -33.49
CA ASP A 167 -2.93 16.51 -34.12
C ASP A 167 -2.91 17.50 -35.30
N GLU A 168 -2.25 18.65 -35.12
CA GLU A 168 -2.08 19.67 -36.17
C GLU A 168 -1.29 19.14 -37.37
N THR A 169 -0.16 18.47 -37.12
CA THR A 169 0.62 17.83 -38.19
C THR A 169 -0.18 16.73 -38.89
N GLY A 170 -0.96 15.94 -38.15
CA GLY A 170 -1.87 14.95 -38.70
C GLY A 170 -2.94 15.55 -39.63
N LYS A 171 -3.52 16.70 -39.27
CA LYS A 171 -4.46 17.45 -40.12
C LYS A 171 -3.78 17.95 -41.39
N GLU A 172 -2.57 18.50 -41.29
CA GLU A 172 -1.84 19.02 -42.45
C GLU A 172 -1.45 17.89 -43.43
N ILE A 173 -1.06 16.72 -42.91
CA ILE A 173 -0.79 15.53 -43.73
C ILE A 173 -2.04 15.12 -44.51
N LYS A 174 -3.21 15.02 -43.85
CA LYS A 174 -4.48 14.69 -44.51
C LYS A 174 -4.82 15.69 -45.61
N LYS A 175 -4.64 16.99 -45.35
CA LYS A 175 -4.87 18.06 -46.34
C LYS A 175 -3.93 17.94 -47.54
N SER A 176 -2.64 17.66 -47.31
CA SER A 176 -1.65 17.44 -48.37
C SER A 176 -1.99 16.22 -49.23
N MET A 177 -2.47 15.12 -48.63
CA MET A 177 -2.92 13.94 -49.37
C MET A 177 -4.11 14.25 -50.29
N ILE A 178 -5.11 14.97 -49.77
CA ILE A 178 -6.28 15.39 -50.56
C ILE A 178 -5.84 16.25 -51.75
N PHE A 179 -4.98 17.25 -51.50
CA PHE A 179 -4.48 18.14 -52.55
C PHE A 179 -3.75 17.37 -53.65
N ARG A 180 -2.87 16.43 -53.27
CA ARG A 180 -2.14 15.58 -54.21
C ARG A 180 -3.10 14.71 -55.04
N GLY A 181 -4.13 14.14 -54.41
CA GLY A 181 -5.16 13.35 -55.10
C GLY A 181 -5.92 14.16 -56.15
N ILE A 182 -6.37 15.37 -55.80
CA ILE A 182 -7.04 16.29 -56.74
C ILE A 182 -6.11 16.66 -57.90
N LEU A 183 -4.84 16.95 -57.62
CA LEU A 183 -3.88 17.36 -58.64
C LEU A 183 -3.58 16.23 -59.64
N GLN A 184 -3.44 14.99 -59.14
CA GLN A 184 -3.29 13.81 -59.99
C GLN A 184 -4.52 13.59 -60.89
N GLU A 185 -5.72 13.77 -60.36
CA GLU A 185 -6.95 13.60 -61.13
C GLU A 185 -7.11 14.69 -62.20
N ASN A 186 -6.82 15.94 -61.86
CA ASN A 186 -6.79 17.05 -62.82
C ASN A 186 -5.78 16.81 -63.94
N MET A 187 -4.60 16.24 -63.65
CA MET A 187 -3.64 15.85 -64.68
C MET A 187 -4.19 14.76 -65.61
N LYS A 188 -4.91 13.76 -65.08
CA LYS A 188 -5.55 12.72 -65.92
C LYS A 188 -6.62 13.32 -66.81
N LEU A 189 -7.48 14.18 -66.26
CA LEU A 189 -8.53 14.87 -67.00
C LEU A 189 -7.97 15.75 -68.11
N ALA A 190 -6.89 16.50 -67.85
CA ALA A 190 -6.22 17.30 -68.88
C ALA A 190 -5.68 16.43 -70.04
N LYS A 191 -5.04 15.30 -69.72
CA LYS A 191 -4.58 14.33 -70.74
C LYS A 191 -5.73 13.69 -71.51
N ALA A 192 -6.88 13.47 -70.88
CA ALA A 192 -8.07 12.95 -71.55
C ALA A 192 -8.68 13.99 -72.50
N ARG A 193 -8.78 15.25 -72.07
CA ARG A 193 -9.26 16.37 -72.89
C ARG A 193 -8.41 16.58 -74.15
N HIS A 194 -7.09 16.54 -74.02
CA HIS A 194 -6.19 16.62 -75.19
C HIS A 194 -6.43 15.50 -76.20
N ARG A 195 -6.57 14.25 -75.74
CA ARG A 195 -6.84 13.10 -76.61
C ARG A 195 -8.19 13.19 -77.33
N VAL A 196 -9.22 13.74 -76.70
CA VAL A 196 -10.52 13.98 -77.35
C VAL A 196 -10.42 15.07 -78.43
N HIS A 197 -9.66 16.13 -78.19
CA HIS A 197 -9.42 17.17 -79.19
C HIS A 197 -8.61 16.67 -80.40
N GLU A 198 -7.60 15.81 -80.19
CA GLU A 198 -6.84 15.18 -81.27
C GLU A 198 -7.67 14.16 -82.06
N GLY A 199 -8.59 13.43 -81.41
CA GLY A 199 -9.50 12.49 -82.08
C GLY A 199 -10.62 13.14 -82.90
N ASN A 200 -11.10 14.32 -82.48
CA ASN A 200 -12.13 15.07 -83.21
C ASN A 200 -11.59 15.90 -84.40
N GLY A 201 -10.26 16.06 -84.53
CA GLY A 201 -9.64 16.77 -85.65
C GLY A 201 -9.42 15.92 -86.91
N ILE A 202 -9.78 14.62 -86.88
CA ILE A 202 -9.53 13.67 -87.99
C ILE A 202 -10.81 13.37 -88.80
N ASN A 203 -11.97 13.90 -88.39
CA ASN A 203 -13.22 13.82 -89.16
C ASN A 203 -13.68 15.23 -89.60
N MET A 204 -12.94 15.88 -90.51
CA MET A 204 -13.44 16.90 -91.43
C MET A 204 -12.70 16.82 -92.75
#